data_AF-A0A526YGY7-F1
#
_entry.id   AF-A0A526YGY7-F1
#
_cell.length_a   1.000
_cell.length_b   1.000
_cell.length_c   1.000
_cell.angle_alpha   90.00
_cell.angle_beta   90.00
_cell.angle_gamma   90.00
#
_symmetry.space_group_name_H-M   'P 1'
#
loop_
_entity.id
_entity.type
_entity.pdbx_description
1 polymer ?
#
loop_
_entity_poly.entity_id
_entity_poly.type
_entity_poly.pdbx_seq_one_letter_code
_entity_poly.pdbx_strand_id
1 'polypeptide(L)'
;NQLGADTDMLSQVRSGGVEFFTLSPLILSTLVANASISGIGFAFSDYDAVWAAMDGDLGKYVRGEIEKSNLVVMEKIWDNGFRQITSSVGPIETPANLEGFKIRVPVSPLWTSMFTAFK
;
A
#
# COMPACT_ATOMS: atom_id res chain seq x y z
N ASN A 1 13.13 4.79 11.02
CA ASN A 1 12.32 6.02 11.06
C ASN A 1 12.58 6.76 12.37
N GLN A 2 12.90 8.06 12.32
CA GLN A 2 13.22 8.85 13.52
C GLN A 2 11.99 9.21 14.37
N LEU A 3 10.79 9.19 13.78
CA LEU A 3 9.54 9.63 14.41
C LEU A 3 8.56 8.48 14.75
N GLY A 4 8.93 7.23 14.49
CA GLY A 4 8.11 6.04 14.75
C GLY A 4 7.80 5.20 13.49
N ALA A 5 7.07 4.11 13.66
CA ALA A 5 6.58 3.30 12.55
C ALA A 5 5.43 4.02 11.82
N ASP A 6 5.07 3.54 10.62
CA ASP A 6 4.04 4.18 9.78
C ASP A 6 2.68 4.30 10.50
N THR A 7 2.33 3.33 11.35
CA THR A 7 1.11 3.36 12.18
C THR A 7 1.17 4.43 13.28
N ASP A 8 2.35 4.68 13.82
CA ASP A 8 2.57 5.71 14.85
C ASP A 8 2.46 7.09 14.20
N MET A 9 3.08 7.26 13.03
CA MET A 9 3.01 8.49 12.24
C MET A 9 1.58 8.81 11.79
N LEU A 10 0.82 7.80 11.35
CA LEU A 10 -0.60 7.97 11.01
C LEU A 10 -1.42 8.47 12.21
N SER A 11 -1.14 7.94 13.40
CA SER A 11 -1.79 8.37 14.64
C SER A 11 -1.41 9.81 15.00
N GLN A 12 -0.13 10.17 14.84
CA GLN A 12 0.36 11.53 15.08
C GLN A 12 -0.25 12.55 14.12
N VAL A 13 -0.42 12.23 12.83
CA VAL A 13 -1.11 13.15 11.89
C VAL A 13 -2.55 13.42 12.35
N ARG A 14 -3.25 12.36 12.76
CA ARG A 14 -4.65 12.47 13.20
C ARG A 14 -4.79 13.23 14.53
N SER A 15 -3.77 13.20 15.38
CA SER A 15 -3.76 13.96 16.64
C SER A 15 -3.16 15.37 16.50
N GLY A 16 -2.64 15.74 15.32
CA GLY A 16 -1.93 17.01 15.10
C GLY A 16 -0.52 17.06 15.69
N GLY A 17 0.10 15.91 15.99
CA GLY A 17 1.49 15.82 16.44
C GLY A 17 2.53 15.98 15.33
N VAL A 18 2.13 15.69 14.08
CA VAL A 18 2.88 15.98 12.85
C VAL A 18 1.92 16.42 11.76
N GLU A 19 2.33 17.34 10.89
CA GLU A 19 1.44 17.95 9.90
C GLU A 19 1.30 17.11 8.63
N PHE A 20 2.36 16.38 8.25
CA PHE A 20 2.43 15.66 6.99
C PHE A 20 3.42 14.50 7.06
N PHE A 21 3.11 13.41 6.34
CA PHE A 21 4.04 12.34 6.04
C PHE A 21 3.58 11.57 4.79
N THR A 22 4.50 10.80 4.21
CA THR A 22 4.19 9.87 3.10
C THR A 22 3.84 8.51 3.64
N LEU A 23 2.66 7.99 3.28
CA LEU A 23 2.19 6.67 3.70
C LEU A 23 1.85 5.81 2.48
N SER A 24 2.24 4.53 2.52
CA SER A 24 1.76 3.53 1.56
C SER A 24 0.24 3.36 1.68
N PRO A 25 -0.53 3.43 0.58
CA PRO A 25 -1.99 3.24 0.60
C PRO A 25 -2.42 1.89 1.21
N LEU A 26 -1.54 0.90 1.14
CA LEU A 26 -1.74 -0.43 1.72
C LEU A 26 -1.76 -0.44 3.25
N ILE A 27 -1.01 0.46 3.89
CA ILE A 27 -1.02 0.61 5.34
C ILE A 27 -2.21 1.48 5.75
N LEU A 28 -2.51 2.53 4.96
CA LEU A 28 -3.70 3.36 5.15
C LEU A 28 -5.00 2.55 5.11
N SER A 29 -5.01 1.41 4.41
CA SER A 29 -6.15 0.50 4.36
C SER A 29 -6.65 -0.05 5.69
N THR A 30 -5.82 0.03 6.74
CA THR A 30 -6.24 -0.28 8.12
C THR A 30 -7.26 0.73 8.68
N LEU A 31 -7.29 1.95 8.12
CA LEU A 31 -8.26 3.00 8.44
C LEU A 31 -9.28 3.21 7.30
N VAL A 32 -8.81 3.22 6.05
CA VAL A 32 -9.61 3.47 4.85
C VAL A 32 -9.43 2.31 3.88
N ALA A 33 -10.23 1.24 4.03
CA ALA A 33 -10.05 -0.03 3.30
C ALA A 33 -9.76 0.15 1.79
N ASN A 34 -10.48 1.06 1.15
CA ASN A 34 -10.41 1.33 -0.29
C ASN A 34 -9.05 1.92 -0.75
N ALA A 35 -8.24 2.46 0.17
CA ALA A 35 -6.91 2.95 -0.15
C ALA A 35 -5.98 1.83 -0.69
N SER A 36 -6.23 0.57 -0.33
CA SER A 36 -5.41 -0.56 -0.81
C SER A 36 -5.61 -0.95 -2.27
N ILE A 37 -6.57 -0.37 -2.99
CA ILE A 37 -6.94 -0.80 -4.34
C ILE A 37 -5.76 -0.74 -5.34
N SER A 38 -4.84 0.21 -5.15
CA SER A 38 -3.62 0.33 -5.96
C SER A 38 -2.64 -0.84 -5.78
N GLY A 39 -2.76 -1.59 -4.68
CA GLY A 39 -1.85 -2.69 -4.33
C GLY A 39 -2.41 -4.08 -4.59
N ILE A 40 -3.54 -4.20 -5.31
CA ILE A 40 -4.07 -5.50 -5.73
C ILE A 40 -3.05 -6.18 -6.65
N GLY A 41 -2.69 -7.42 -6.31
CA GLY A 41 -1.68 -8.19 -7.04
C GLY A 41 -2.03 -8.31 -8.52
N PHE A 42 -1.09 -7.92 -9.38
CA PHE A 42 -1.19 -8.02 -10.85
C PHE A 42 -2.33 -7.22 -11.49
N ALA A 43 -2.97 -6.28 -10.78
CA ALA A 43 -4.06 -5.48 -11.33
C ALA A 43 -3.60 -4.44 -12.38
N PHE A 44 -2.32 -4.05 -12.36
CA PHE A 44 -1.73 -3.08 -13.28
C PHE A 44 -0.56 -3.73 -14.04
N SER A 45 -0.56 -3.58 -15.37
CA SER A 45 0.49 -4.10 -16.26
C SER A 45 1.73 -3.22 -16.33
N ASP A 46 1.55 -1.91 -16.17
CA ASP A 46 2.56 -0.89 -16.38
C ASP A 46 2.17 0.41 -15.66
N TYR A 47 3.07 1.39 -15.70
CA TYR A 47 2.88 2.69 -15.07
C TYR A 47 1.80 3.55 -15.76
N ASP A 48 1.61 3.43 -17.07
CA ASP A 48 0.60 4.21 -17.78
C ASP A 48 -0.81 3.83 -17.28
N ALA A 49 -1.04 2.54 -17.07
CA ALA A 49 -2.26 2.03 -16.44
C ALA A 49 -2.42 2.51 -15.00
N VAL A 50 -1.34 2.54 -14.20
CA VAL A 50 -1.37 3.03 -12.82
C VAL A 50 -1.75 4.52 -12.79
N TRP A 51 -1.09 5.36 -13.57
CA TRP A 51 -1.34 6.80 -13.57
C TRP A 51 -2.73 7.14 -14.10
N ALA A 52 -3.15 6.52 -15.20
CA ALA A 52 -4.50 6.73 -15.73
C ALA A 52 -5.59 6.40 -14.68
N ALA A 53 -5.39 5.34 -13.90
CA ALA A 53 -6.34 4.94 -12.86
C ALA A 53 -6.29 5.84 -11.62
N MET A 54 -5.09 6.14 -11.10
CA MET A 54 -4.91 6.84 -9.82
C MET A 54 -4.97 8.37 -9.92
N ASP A 55 -4.70 8.93 -11.09
CA ASP A 55 -4.96 10.35 -11.35
C ASP A 55 -6.39 10.55 -11.90
N GLY A 56 -7.06 9.49 -12.36
CA GLY A 56 -8.43 9.51 -12.88
C GLY A 56 -9.52 9.25 -11.83
N ASP A 57 -10.68 8.77 -12.31
CA ASP A 57 -11.90 8.61 -11.51
C ASP A 57 -11.74 7.61 -10.34
N LEU A 58 -10.97 6.54 -10.53
CA LEU A 58 -10.70 5.58 -9.46
C LEU A 58 -9.90 6.25 -8.33
N GLY A 59 -8.84 6.99 -8.66
CA GLY A 59 -8.08 7.74 -7.68
C GLY A 59 -8.91 8.81 -6.98
N LYS A 60 -9.75 9.53 -7.72
CA LYS A 60 -10.70 10.51 -7.16
C LYS A 60 -11.65 9.87 -6.15
N TYR A 61 -12.18 8.69 -6.47
CA TYR A 61 -12.99 7.90 -5.54
C TYR A 61 -12.21 7.58 -4.25
N VAL A 62 -10.99 7.06 -4.38
CA VAL A 62 -10.15 6.73 -3.20
C VAL A 62 -9.85 7.98 -2.36
N ARG A 63 -9.51 9.12 -2.99
CA ARG A 63 -9.28 10.39 -2.28
C ARG A 63 -10.51 10.83 -1.49
N GLY A 64 -11.70 10.74 -2.08
CA GLY A 64 -12.96 11.04 -1.38
C GLY A 64 -13.24 10.13 -0.18
N GLU A 65 -12.83 8.85 -0.23
CA GLU A 65 -12.91 7.96 0.95
C GLU A 65 -11.90 8.34 2.05
N ILE A 66 -10.70 8.81 1.66
CA ILE A 66 -9.68 9.28 2.61
C ILE A 66 -10.16 10.55 3.33
N GLU A 67 -10.73 11.51 2.61
CA GLU A 67 -11.20 12.78 3.16
C GLU A 67 -12.29 12.59 4.24
N LYS A 68 -13.15 11.58 4.10
CA LYS A 68 -14.15 11.20 5.11
C LYS A 68 -13.53 10.81 6.46
N SER A 69 -12.24 10.51 6.50
CA SER A 69 -11.50 10.17 7.71
C SER A 69 -10.79 11.37 8.35
N ASN A 70 -11.16 12.60 7.97
CA ASN A 70 -10.54 13.86 8.40
C ASN A 70 -9.03 13.94 8.07
N LEU A 71 -8.66 13.40 6.91
CA LEU A 71 -7.30 13.47 6.38
C LEU A 71 -7.29 14.31 5.10
N VAL A 72 -6.24 15.12 4.93
CA VAL A 72 -5.97 15.80 3.67
C VAL A 72 -5.11 14.90 2.80
N VAL A 73 -5.53 14.66 1.56
CA VAL A 73 -4.80 13.87 0.57
C VAL A 73 -4.43 14.75 -0.62
N MET A 74 -3.24 14.56 -1.16
CA MET A 74 -2.79 15.29 -2.34
C MET A 74 -3.50 14.79 -3.60
N GLU A 75 -3.75 15.69 -4.56
CA GLU A 75 -4.46 15.34 -5.80
C GLU A 75 -3.72 14.28 -6.62
N LYS A 76 -2.40 14.37 -6.67
CA LYS A 76 -1.52 13.42 -7.36
C LYS A 76 -0.81 12.52 -6.37
N ILE A 77 -0.83 11.23 -6.65
CA ILE A 77 -0.12 10.24 -5.84
C ILE A 77 1.37 10.21 -6.20
N TRP A 78 2.20 9.85 -5.22
CA TRP A 78 3.63 9.65 -5.43
C TRP A 78 3.92 8.19 -5.74
N ASP A 79 4.92 7.96 -6.58
CA ASP A 79 5.37 6.62 -6.92
C ASP A 79 6.13 5.96 -5.76
N ASN A 80 5.84 4.69 -5.53
CA ASN A 80 6.57 3.79 -4.62
C ASN A 80 7.11 2.55 -5.35
N GLY A 81 6.83 2.42 -6.64
CA GLY A 81 7.32 1.39 -7.53
C GLY A 81 6.55 0.07 -7.51
N PHE A 82 6.69 -0.68 -8.60
CA PHE A 82 6.30 -2.08 -8.64
C PHE A 82 7.14 -2.91 -7.67
N ARG A 83 6.48 -3.75 -6.88
CA ARG A 83 7.13 -4.53 -5.83
C ARG A 83 7.88 -5.72 -6.41
N GLN A 84 9.08 -5.95 -5.87
CA GLN A 84 9.91 -7.11 -6.18
C GLN A 84 10.10 -7.96 -4.92
N ILE A 85 10.15 -9.29 -5.08
CA ILE A 85 10.43 -10.21 -3.98
C ILE A 85 11.94 -10.40 -3.87
N THR A 86 12.46 -10.29 -2.65
CA THR A 86 13.87 -10.57 -2.34
C THR A 86 13.97 -11.76 -1.41
N SER A 87 14.98 -12.60 -1.59
CA SER A 87 15.18 -13.82 -0.80
C SER A 87 16.66 -14.00 -0.48
N SER A 88 16.95 -14.49 0.74
CA SER A 88 18.30 -14.88 1.17
C SER A 88 18.56 -16.39 1.04
N VAL A 89 17.54 -17.19 0.72
CA VAL A 89 17.61 -18.66 0.71
C VAL A 89 17.64 -19.28 -0.68
N GLY A 90 17.42 -18.46 -1.72
CA GLY A 90 17.45 -18.90 -3.12
C GLY A 90 16.54 -18.07 -4.02
N PRO A 91 16.60 -18.27 -5.35
CA PRO A 91 15.75 -17.60 -6.33
C PRO A 91 14.26 -17.88 -6.12
N ILE A 92 13.42 -16.90 -6.46
CA ILE A 92 11.96 -17.03 -6.50
C ILE A 92 11.54 -16.81 -7.96
N GLU A 93 11.32 -17.89 -8.70
CA GLU A 93 11.01 -17.84 -10.14
C GLU A 93 9.56 -18.21 -10.44
N THR A 94 8.94 -18.98 -9.55
CA THR A 94 7.57 -19.45 -9.69
C THR A 94 6.79 -19.27 -8.39
N PRO A 95 5.43 -19.19 -8.45
CA PRO A 95 4.61 -19.14 -7.26
C PRO A 95 4.86 -20.30 -6.28
N ALA A 96 5.23 -21.49 -6.77
CA ALA A 96 5.54 -22.65 -5.93
C ALA A 96 6.76 -22.42 -5.02
N ASN A 97 7.67 -21.50 -5.36
CA ASN A 97 8.79 -21.14 -4.48
C ASN A 97 8.33 -20.32 -3.25
N LEU A 98 7.09 -19.84 -3.23
CA LEU A 98 6.49 -19.13 -2.10
C LEU A 98 5.80 -20.06 -1.10
N GLU A 99 5.60 -21.34 -1.42
CA GLU A 99 5.06 -22.34 -0.49
C GLU A 99 5.94 -22.44 0.76
N GLY A 100 5.36 -22.15 1.93
CA GLY A 100 6.08 -22.13 3.21
C GLY A 100 7.13 -21.03 3.36
N PHE A 101 7.26 -20.11 2.39
CA PHE A 101 8.24 -19.03 2.43
C PHE A 101 7.87 -17.97 3.47
N LYS A 102 8.75 -17.74 4.45
CA LYS A 102 8.56 -16.70 5.46
C LYS A 102 8.93 -15.34 4.89
N ILE A 103 7.91 -14.57 4.49
CA ILE A 103 8.07 -13.21 3.96
C ILE A 103 7.54 -12.17 4.94
N ARG A 104 8.29 -11.08 5.13
CA ARG A 104 7.79 -9.88 5.82
C ARG A 104 6.89 -9.11 4.87
N VAL A 105 5.68 -8.82 5.31
CA VAL A 105 4.73 -7.95 4.63
C VAL A 105 4.48 -6.71 5.49
N PRO A 106 4.31 -5.49 4.92
CA PRO A 106 3.75 -4.36 5.64
C PRO A 106 2.41 -4.69 6.31
N VAL A 107 2.01 -3.88 7.29
CA VAL A 107 0.73 -4.05 8.00
C VAL A 107 -0.42 -3.70 7.05
N SER A 108 -0.82 -4.67 6.22
CA SER A 108 -1.84 -4.53 5.18
C SER A 108 -2.65 -5.82 5.09
N PRO A 109 -3.97 -5.79 5.38
CA PRO A 109 -4.82 -6.97 5.26
C PRO A 109 -4.77 -7.59 3.85
N LEU A 110 -4.74 -6.76 2.81
CA LEU A 110 -4.73 -7.20 1.41
C LEU A 110 -3.51 -8.07 1.09
N TRP A 111 -2.31 -7.63 1.47
CA TRP A 111 -1.09 -8.37 1.14
C TRP A 111 -0.84 -9.56 2.05
N THR A 112 -1.24 -9.48 3.33
CA THR A 112 -1.23 -10.67 4.19
C THR A 112 -2.12 -11.75 3.58
N SER A 113 -3.31 -11.38 3.10
CA SER A 113 -4.21 -12.31 2.40
C SER A 113 -3.56 -12.89 1.13
N MET A 114 -3.01 -12.03 0.27
CA MET A 114 -2.37 -12.45 -0.99
C MET A 114 -1.23 -13.44 -0.76
N PHE A 115 -0.29 -13.13 0.14
CA PHE A 115 0.86 -14.00 0.37
C PHE A 115 0.51 -15.30 1.11
N THR A 116 -0.55 -15.29 1.94
CA THR A 116 -1.06 -16.53 2.57
C THR A 116 -1.83 -17.41 1.59
N ALA A 117 -2.31 -16.85 0.48
CA ALA A 117 -3.03 -17.60 -0.55
C ALA A 117 -2.09 -18.40 -1.48
N PHE A 118 -0.81 -18.02 -1.57
CA PHE A 118 0.21 -18.89 -2.15
C PHE A 118 0.39 -20.07 -1.20
N LYS A 119 -0.24 -21.19 -1.55
CA LYS A 119 -0.03 -22.47 -0.88
C LYS A 119 1.18 -23.11 -1.47
#